data_AF-A0A6B0Z4T6-F1
#
_entry.id   AF-A0A6B0Z4T6-F1
#
_cell.length_a   1.000
_cell.length_b   1.000
_cell.length_c   1.000
_cell.angle_alpha   90.00
_cell.angle_beta   90.00
_cell.angle_gamma   90.00
#
_symmetry.space_group_name_H-M   'P 1'
#
loop_
_entity.id
_entity.type
_entity.pdbx_description
1 polymer ?
#
loop_
_entity_poly.entity_id
_entity_poly.type
_entity_poly.pdbx_seq_one_letter_code
_entity_poly.pdbx_strand_id
1 'polypeptide(L)'
;MIETPNLDIDLIARDEAKKHRVADNVDEIARLTSASLRSRLLQDALSLNPADVWVETPVAVPIGTTDGSTKTIEGRVDLIYRKSHETLGIADFKTDRSFNRPINEMAEPYIAQMGAYAYAVQMATGFAVTEASILFSRLAADEPGNGEYRLPDVRAAIELALKLASSQ
;
A
#
# COMPACT_ATOMS: atom_id res chain seq x y z
N MET A 1 18.10 -14.24 15.59
CA MET A 1 18.48 -12.90 15.10
C MET A 1 18.86 -13.12 13.65
N ILE A 2 17.95 -12.84 12.71
CA ILE A 2 18.25 -12.93 11.29
C ILE A 2 19.04 -11.66 10.98
N GLU A 3 20.29 -11.81 10.52
CA GLU A 3 21.06 -10.67 10.01
C GLU A 3 20.29 -10.08 8.83
N THR A 4 19.77 -8.87 9.02
CA THR A 4 19.28 -8.08 7.90
C THR A 4 20.47 -7.92 6.95
N PRO A 5 20.39 -8.33 5.67
CA PRO A 5 21.45 -8.02 4.72
C PRO A 5 21.72 -6.52 4.81
N ASN A 6 23.00 -6.15 4.87
CA ASN A 6 23.43 -4.76 5.01
C ASN A 6 22.98 -3.99 3.75
N LEU A 7 21.73 -3.53 3.77
CA LEU A 7 21.06 -2.92 2.65
C LEU A 7 21.62 -1.52 2.51
N ASP A 8 22.41 -1.31 1.46
CA ASP A 8 22.89 0.03 1.12
C ASP A 8 21.74 0.81 0.47
N ILE A 9 20.91 1.43 1.32
CA ILE A 9 19.75 2.22 0.91
C ILE A 9 20.19 3.36 -0.02
N ASP A 10 21.36 3.95 0.20
CA ASP A 10 21.86 5.04 -0.63
C ASP A 10 22.21 4.55 -2.04
N LEU A 11 22.82 3.37 -2.16
CA LEU A 11 23.09 2.75 -3.45
C LEU A 11 21.80 2.45 -4.21
N ILE A 12 20.81 1.86 -3.54
CA ILE A 12 19.51 1.53 -4.15
C ILE A 12 18.77 2.81 -4.53
N ALA A 13 18.74 3.81 -3.66
CA ALA A 13 18.10 5.10 -3.93
C ALA A 13 18.71 5.79 -5.16
N ARG A 14 20.03 5.74 -5.34
CA ARG A 14 20.70 6.27 -6.55
C ARG A 14 20.28 5.55 -7.82
N ASP A 15 20.25 4.21 -7.78
CA ASP A 15 19.89 3.41 -8.95
C ASP A 15 18.42 3.65 -9.34
N GLU A 16 17.51 3.61 -8.36
CA GLU A 16 16.08 3.86 -8.58
C GLU A 16 15.81 5.31 -9.01
N ALA A 17 16.46 6.31 -8.40
CA ALA A 17 16.32 7.70 -8.81
C ALA A 17 16.72 7.91 -10.28
N LYS A 18 17.77 7.21 -10.74
CA LYS A 18 18.20 7.25 -12.14
C LYS A 18 17.16 6.59 -13.06
N LYS A 19 16.67 5.40 -12.71
CA LYS A 19 15.64 4.68 -13.49
C LYS A 19 14.37 5.53 -13.66
N HIS A 20 13.95 6.20 -12.59
CA HIS A 20 12.74 7.01 -12.55
C HIS A 20 12.96 8.49 -12.96
N ARG A 21 14.17 8.86 -13.42
CA ARG A 21 14.54 10.20 -13.90
C ARG A 21 14.33 11.32 -12.86
N VAL A 22 14.66 11.02 -11.60
CA VAL A 22 14.57 11.91 -10.44
C VAL A 22 15.90 11.95 -9.67
N ALA A 23 17.03 11.99 -10.39
CA ALA A 23 18.38 11.90 -9.83
C ALA A 23 18.69 12.96 -8.76
N ASP A 24 18.02 14.11 -8.78
CA ASP A 24 18.18 15.17 -7.78
C ASP A 24 17.51 14.85 -6.43
N ASN A 25 16.70 13.78 -6.35
CA ASN A 25 15.93 13.41 -5.16
C ASN A 25 16.52 12.22 -4.38
N VAL A 26 17.76 11.81 -4.65
CA VAL A 26 18.38 10.63 -4.01
C VAL A 26 18.32 10.71 -2.49
N ASP A 27 18.71 11.84 -1.91
CA ASP A 27 18.74 12.02 -0.46
C ASP A 27 17.32 11.97 0.14
N GLU A 28 16.33 12.53 -0.58
CA GLU A 28 14.94 12.44 -0.15
C GLU A 28 14.45 10.99 -0.20
N ILE A 29 14.70 10.26 -1.30
CA ILE A 29 14.33 8.85 -1.45
C ILE A 29 14.95 8.02 -0.32
N ALA A 30 16.26 8.14 -0.09
CA ALA A 30 16.95 7.40 0.95
C ALA A 30 16.39 7.70 2.35
N ARG A 31 16.10 8.98 2.64
CA ARG A 31 15.48 9.41 3.90
C ARG A 31 14.09 8.80 4.09
N LEU A 32 13.23 8.90 3.06
CA LEU A 32 11.86 8.40 3.11
C LEU A 32 11.84 6.87 3.23
N THR A 33 12.66 6.17 2.45
CA THR A 33 12.80 4.71 2.53
C THR A 33 13.28 4.27 3.91
N SER A 34 14.32 4.92 4.46
CA SER A 34 14.83 4.60 5.80
C SER A 34 13.79 4.83 6.90
N ALA A 35 12.98 5.86 6.78
CA ALA A 35 11.88 6.11 7.71
C ALA A 35 10.77 5.07 7.58
N SER A 36 10.33 4.80 6.36
CA SER A 36 9.30 3.81 6.06
C SER A 36 9.70 2.40 6.51
N LEU A 37 10.95 1.99 6.32
CA LEU A 37 11.45 0.68 6.78
C LEU A 37 11.34 0.51 8.30
N ARG A 38 11.29 1.58 9.10
CA ARG A 38 11.09 1.52 10.55
C ARG A 38 9.62 1.48 10.97
N SER A 39 8.70 1.63 10.03
CA SER A 39 7.26 1.47 10.25
C SER A 39 6.95 0.05 10.73
N ARG A 40 5.98 -0.09 11.64
CA ARG A 40 5.50 -1.39 12.12
C ARG A 40 4.99 -2.23 10.95
N LEU A 41 4.25 -1.61 10.02
CA LEU A 41 3.79 -2.25 8.79
C LEU A 41 4.91 -2.96 8.02
N LEU A 42 6.03 -2.26 7.73
CA LEU A 42 7.14 -2.87 7.00
C LEU A 42 7.98 -3.80 7.87
N GLN A 43 8.15 -3.53 9.16
CA GLN A 43 8.81 -4.47 10.07
C GLN A 43 8.06 -5.80 10.16
N ASP A 44 6.73 -5.77 10.27
CA ASP A 44 5.88 -6.96 10.28
C ASP A 44 5.99 -7.70 8.93
N ALA A 45 5.87 -7.01 7.80
CA ALA A 45 5.96 -7.63 6.48
C ALA A 45 7.35 -8.24 6.18
N LEU A 46 8.43 -7.55 6.55
CA LEU A 46 9.82 -8.02 6.35
C LEU A 46 10.19 -9.21 7.26
N SER A 47 9.42 -9.44 8.33
CA SER A 47 9.61 -10.61 9.20
C SER A 47 9.05 -11.91 8.62
N LEU A 48 8.24 -11.81 7.55
CA LEU A 48 7.61 -12.96 6.90
C LEU A 48 8.60 -13.69 5.98
N ASN A 49 8.19 -14.89 5.55
CA ASN A 49 8.87 -15.57 4.46
C ASN A 49 8.75 -14.73 3.17
N PRO A 50 9.82 -14.53 2.37
CA PRO A 50 9.71 -13.83 1.08
C PRO A 50 8.64 -14.39 0.13
N ALA A 51 8.31 -15.69 0.23
CA ALA A 51 7.24 -16.30 -0.55
C ALA A 51 5.82 -15.87 -0.13
N ASP A 52 5.71 -15.19 1.02
CA ASP A 52 4.47 -14.67 1.60
C ASP A 52 4.35 -13.14 1.47
N VAL A 53 5.21 -12.52 0.65
CA VAL A 53 5.25 -11.09 0.40
C VAL A 53 5.33 -10.84 -1.11
N TRP A 54 4.41 -10.03 -1.62
CA TRP A 54 4.35 -9.65 -3.03
C TRP A 54 4.36 -8.14 -3.15
N VAL A 55 5.15 -7.62 -4.08
CA VAL A 55 5.29 -6.18 -4.33
C VAL A 55 4.83 -5.85 -5.75
N GLU A 56 4.36 -4.62 -5.96
CA GLU A 56 4.05 -4.09 -7.30
C GLU A 56 3.12 -5.03 -8.12
N THR A 57 2.13 -5.62 -7.44
CA THR A 57 1.34 -6.72 -7.99
C THR A 57 0.19 -6.18 -8.86
N PRO A 58 0.17 -6.48 -10.18
CA PRO A 58 -0.95 -6.06 -11.04
C PRO A 58 -2.21 -6.86 -10.70
N VAL A 59 -3.35 -6.17 -10.69
CA VAL A 59 -4.67 -6.77 -10.48
C VAL A 59 -5.65 -6.28 -11.55
N ALA A 60 -6.52 -7.18 -12.01
CA ALA A 60 -7.61 -6.86 -12.91
C ALA A 60 -8.77 -7.82 -12.63
N VAL A 61 -9.93 -7.29 -12.21
CA VAL A 61 -11.11 -8.10 -11.92
C VAL A 61 -12.36 -7.48 -12.54
N PRO A 62 -13.27 -8.29 -13.11
CA PRO A 62 -14.55 -7.79 -13.59
C PRO A 62 -15.47 -7.43 -12.42
N ILE A 63 -16.28 -6.39 -12.61
CA ILE A 63 -17.37 -5.98 -11.72
C ILE A 63 -18.65 -5.77 -12.51
N GLY A 64 -19.78 -6.17 -11.95
CA GLY A 64 -21.10 -5.85 -12.49
C GLY A 64 -21.49 -4.41 -12.13
N THR A 65 -22.18 -3.74 -13.04
CA THR A 65 -22.74 -2.40 -12.82
C THR A 65 -24.26 -2.45 -12.69
N THR A 66 -24.85 -1.35 -12.25
CA THR A 66 -26.31 -1.25 -12.02
C THR A 66 -27.14 -1.30 -13.30
N ASP A 67 -26.56 -0.93 -14.44
CA ASP A 67 -27.17 -1.03 -15.77
C ASP A 67 -27.02 -2.43 -16.42
N GLY A 68 -26.44 -3.39 -15.70
CA GLY A 68 -26.21 -4.75 -16.17
C GLY A 68 -24.99 -4.92 -17.09
N SER A 69 -24.21 -3.85 -17.33
CA SER A 69 -22.91 -3.97 -18.00
C SER A 69 -21.82 -4.52 -17.07
N THR A 70 -20.64 -4.76 -17.63
CA THR A 70 -19.46 -5.21 -16.88
C THR A 70 -18.36 -4.18 -17.05
N LYS A 71 -17.76 -3.76 -15.94
CA LYS A 71 -16.55 -2.94 -15.90
C LYS A 71 -15.39 -3.76 -15.32
N THR A 72 -14.18 -3.24 -15.44
CA THR A 72 -12.99 -3.85 -14.84
C THR A 72 -12.43 -2.90 -13.79
N ILE A 73 -12.15 -3.41 -12.60
CA ILE A 73 -11.23 -2.75 -11.67
C ILE A 73 -9.83 -3.23 -12.04
N GLU A 74 -8.97 -2.30 -12.45
CA GLU A 74 -7.57 -2.56 -12.76
C GLU A 74 -6.66 -1.66 -11.93
N GLY A 75 -5.47 -2.16 -11.60
CA GLY A 75 -4.50 -1.40 -10.83
C GLY A 75 -3.26 -2.20 -10.47
N ARG A 76 -2.45 -1.61 -9.61
CA ARG A 76 -1.25 -2.24 -9.07
C ARG A 76 -1.20 -1.99 -7.57
N VAL A 77 -1.11 -3.07 -6.80
CA VAL A 77 -1.04 -3.01 -5.34
C VAL A 77 0.43 -3.01 -4.93
N ASP A 78 0.87 -1.99 -4.22
CA ASP A 78 2.29 -1.81 -3.87
C ASP A 78 2.83 -2.96 -3.02
N LEU A 79 2.04 -3.42 -2.04
CA LEU A 79 2.40 -4.51 -1.15
C LEU A 79 1.18 -5.38 -0.81
N ILE A 80 1.33 -6.69 -0.96
CA ILE A 80 0.44 -7.72 -0.45
C ILE A 80 1.28 -8.64 0.43
N TYR A 81 0.76 -9.04 1.59
CA TYR A 81 1.49 -9.92 2.50
C TYR A 81 0.56 -10.88 3.25
N ARG A 82 1.08 -12.05 3.60
CA ARG A 82 0.34 -13.08 4.35
C ARG A 82 0.11 -12.62 5.79
N LYS A 83 -1.14 -12.72 6.27
CA LYS A 83 -1.49 -12.54 7.70
C LYS A 83 -1.74 -13.87 8.39
N SER A 84 -2.40 -14.81 7.70
CA SER A 84 -2.63 -16.19 8.14
C SER A 84 -2.92 -17.07 6.91
N HIS A 85 -3.13 -18.38 7.09
CA HIS A 85 -3.30 -19.35 6.00
C HIS A 85 -4.24 -18.88 4.87
N GLU A 86 -5.34 -18.20 5.20
CA GLU A 86 -6.36 -17.75 4.23
C GLU A 86 -6.61 -16.24 4.28
N THR A 87 -5.74 -15.47 4.95
CA THR A 87 -5.90 -14.03 5.08
C THR A 87 -4.67 -13.27 4.62
N LEU A 88 -4.93 -12.16 3.95
CA LEU A 88 -3.95 -11.24 3.40
C LEU A 88 -4.08 -9.87 4.05
N GLY A 89 -2.97 -9.15 4.10
CA GLY A 89 -2.91 -7.72 4.30
C GLY A 89 -2.46 -7.04 3.01
N ILE A 90 -2.91 -5.81 2.78
CA ILE A 90 -2.42 -4.96 1.70
C ILE A 90 -1.89 -3.64 2.25
N ALA A 91 -0.96 -3.04 1.52
CA ALA A 91 -0.52 -1.69 1.80
C ALA A 91 -0.21 -0.90 0.53
N ASP A 92 -0.32 0.43 0.66
CA ASP A 92 0.04 1.40 -0.36
C ASP A 92 0.93 2.49 0.28
N PHE A 93 1.94 2.94 -0.46
CA PHE A 93 2.89 3.94 0.00
C PHE A 93 2.61 5.29 -0.63
N LYS A 94 2.29 6.26 0.21
CA LYS A 94 2.05 7.63 -0.22
C LYS A 94 3.23 8.50 0.13
N THR A 95 3.67 9.29 -0.86
CA THR A 95 4.68 10.30 -0.62
C THR A 95 4.07 11.65 -0.32
N ASP A 96 2.76 11.87 -0.37
CA ASP A 96 2.12 13.19 -0.21
C ASP A 96 2.77 14.09 0.85
N ARG A 97 2.78 15.40 0.57
CA ARG A 97 3.26 16.36 1.57
C ARG A 97 2.41 16.25 2.83
N SER A 98 3.10 16.15 3.97
CA SER A 98 2.52 16.34 5.31
C SER A 98 2.02 17.78 5.39
N PHE A 99 0.74 17.97 5.10
CA PHE A 99 0.05 19.18 5.52
C PHE A 99 -0.26 19.01 7.01
N ASN A 100 -0.34 20.10 7.78
CA ASN A 100 -0.74 20.10 9.21
C ASN A 100 -2.20 19.63 9.39
N ARG A 101 -2.47 18.39 9.00
CA ARG A 101 -3.76 17.72 8.98
C ARG A 101 -3.59 16.36 9.67
N PRO A 102 -4.57 15.93 10.48
CA PRO A 102 -4.61 14.59 11.02
C PRO A 102 -4.48 13.51 9.95
N ILE A 103 -3.80 12.40 10.25
CA ILE A 103 -3.54 11.32 9.30
C ILE A 103 -4.82 10.71 8.71
N ASN A 104 -5.93 10.69 9.45
CA ASN A 104 -7.22 10.23 8.96
C ASN A 104 -7.78 11.12 7.84
N GLU A 105 -7.53 12.43 7.88
CA GLU A 105 -7.92 13.35 6.80
C GLU A 105 -7.01 13.19 5.58
N MET A 106 -5.72 12.87 5.80
CA MET A 106 -4.81 12.53 4.70
C MET A 106 -5.20 11.22 4.01
N ALA A 107 -5.75 10.26 4.76
CA ALA A 107 -6.16 8.95 4.25
C ALA A 107 -7.50 8.96 3.50
N GLU A 108 -8.39 9.90 3.80
CA GLU A 108 -9.76 9.95 3.26
C GLU A 108 -9.84 9.79 1.72
N PRO A 109 -9.03 10.49 0.91
CA PRO A 109 -9.07 10.36 -0.55
C PRO A 109 -8.71 8.96 -1.07
N TYR A 110 -8.01 8.17 -0.26
CA TYR A 110 -7.47 6.86 -0.64
C TYR A 110 -8.35 5.69 -0.19
N ILE A 111 -9.36 5.93 0.65
CA ILE A 111 -10.19 4.84 1.22
C ILE A 111 -10.86 4.03 0.10
N ALA A 112 -11.44 4.70 -0.90
CA ALA A 112 -12.08 4.01 -2.03
C ALA A 112 -11.06 3.24 -2.89
N GLN A 113 -9.85 3.77 -3.08
CA GLN A 113 -8.79 3.07 -3.80
C GLN A 113 -8.35 1.80 -3.05
N MET A 114 -8.12 1.91 -1.75
CA MET A 114 -7.77 0.77 -0.90
C MET A 114 -8.86 -0.30 -0.90
N GLY A 115 -10.13 0.12 -0.90
CA GLY A 115 -11.27 -0.78 -1.06
C GLY A 115 -11.28 -1.51 -2.41
N ALA A 116 -10.98 -0.82 -3.50
CA ALA A 116 -10.89 -1.42 -4.84
C ALA A 116 -9.76 -2.46 -4.91
N TYR A 117 -8.60 -2.16 -4.32
CA TYR A 117 -7.48 -3.11 -4.24
C TYR A 117 -7.80 -4.31 -3.38
N ALA A 118 -8.39 -4.11 -2.20
CA ALA A 118 -8.81 -5.20 -1.33
C ALA A 118 -9.81 -6.12 -2.06
N TYR A 119 -10.82 -5.55 -2.72
CA TYR A 119 -11.77 -6.31 -3.52
C TYR A 119 -11.08 -7.10 -4.63
N ALA A 120 -10.21 -6.46 -5.42
CA ALA A 120 -9.54 -7.10 -6.55
C ALA A 120 -8.64 -8.27 -6.09
N VAL A 121 -7.89 -8.09 -5.00
CA VAL A 121 -7.06 -9.15 -4.42
C VAL A 121 -7.92 -10.31 -3.91
N GLN A 122 -9.03 -10.01 -3.21
CA GLN A 122 -9.94 -11.06 -2.73
C GLN A 122 -10.53 -11.87 -3.88
N MET A 123 -11.01 -11.20 -4.93
CA MET A 123 -11.63 -11.86 -6.07
C MET A 123 -10.63 -12.67 -6.90
N ALA A 124 -9.40 -12.17 -7.06
CA ALA A 124 -8.37 -12.86 -7.83
C ALA A 124 -7.77 -14.07 -7.11
N THR A 125 -7.72 -14.05 -5.77
CA THR A 125 -7.02 -15.08 -4.98
C THR A 125 -7.95 -16.03 -4.23
N GLY A 126 -9.19 -15.62 -3.95
CA GLY A 126 -10.09 -16.32 -3.04
C GLY A 126 -9.76 -16.16 -1.55
N PHE A 127 -8.69 -15.44 -1.19
CA PHE A 127 -8.34 -15.16 0.20
C PHE A 127 -8.96 -13.86 0.70
N ALA A 128 -9.26 -13.77 1.99
CA ALA A 128 -9.81 -12.55 2.57
C ALA A 128 -8.71 -11.50 2.79
N VAL A 129 -8.98 -10.24 2.46
CA VAL A 129 -8.11 -9.11 2.82
C VAL A 129 -8.65 -8.53 4.12
N THR A 130 -7.98 -8.83 5.23
CA THR A 130 -8.44 -8.45 6.58
C THR A 130 -7.75 -7.20 7.12
N GLU A 131 -6.71 -6.74 6.43
CA GLU A 131 -5.97 -5.54 6.81
C GLU A 131 -5.62 -4.74 5.55
N ALA A 132 -5.84 -3.43 5.59
CA ALA A 132 -5.42 -2.49 4.56
C ALA A 132 -4.80 -1.27 5.24
N SER A 133 -3.59 -0.92 4.84
CA SER A 133 -2.83 0.18 5.47
C SER A 133 -2.25 1.13 4.42
N ILE A 134 -2.14 2.40 4.78
CA ILE A 134 -1.47 3.42 3.96
C ILE A 134 -0.27 3.91 4.76
N LEU A 135 0.92 3.90 4.15
CA LEU A 135 2.13 4.46 4.76
C LEU A 135 2.48 5.79 4.10
N PHE A 136 2.27 6.88 4.83
CA PHE A 136 2.69 8.23 4.45
C PHE A 136 4.17 8.40 4.75
N SER A 137 5.01 8.16 3.75
CA SER A 137 6.48 8.10 3.93
C SER A 137 7.08 9.42 4.42
N ARG A 138 6.56 10.57 3.95
CA ARG A 138 6.99 11.89 4.43
C ARG A 138 6.64 12.09 5.90
N LEU A 139 5.41 11.74 6.31
CA LEU A 139 4.99 11.81 7.71
C LEU A 139 5.82 10.86 8.59
N ALA A 140 6.09 9.63 8.13
CA ALA A 140 6.96 8.69 8.84
C ALA A 140 8.38 9.24 9.06
N ALA A 141 8.89 10.03 8.11
CA ALA A 141 10.22 10.63 8.16
C ALA A 141 10.28 11.90 9.03
N ASP A 142 9.20 12.68 9.06
CA ASP A 142 9.10 13.92 9.84
C ASP A 142 8.72 13.62 11.31
N GLU A 143 7.87 12.60 11.54
CA GLU A 143 7.38 12.17 12.85
C GLU A 143 7.45 10.63 12.97
N PRO A 144 8.58 10.07 13.48
CA PRO A 144 8.75 8.63 13.61
C PRO A 144 7.62 7.96 14.40
N GLY A 145 6.97 6.97 13.79
CA GLY A 145 5.84 6.23 14.37
C GLY A 145 4.45 6.78 14.02
N ASN A 146 4.35 7.91 13.31
CA ASN A 146 3.07 8.55 12.98
C ASN A 146 2.68 8.45 11.48
N GLY A 147 3.41 7.70 10.65
CA GLY A 147 3.17 7.63 9.21
C GLY A 147 2.16 6.57 8.75
N GLU A 148 1.73 5.68 9.64
CA GLU A 148 0.89 4.53 9.30
C GLU A 148 -0.59 4.80 9.59
N TYR A 149 -1.42 4.70 8.57
CA TYR A 149 -2.87 4.67 8.71
C TYR A 149 -3.40 3.28 8.38
N ARG A 150 -3.91 2.57 9.38
CA ARG A 150 -4.67 1.33 9.15
C ARG A 150 -6.13 1.67 8.95
N LEU A 151 -6.74 1.17 7.87
CA LEU A 151 -8.18 1.32 7.65
C LEU A 151 -8.96 0.70 8.82
N PRO A 152 -9.93 1.42 9.41
CA PRO A 152 -10.72 0.90 10.52
C PRO A 152 -11.64 -0.24 10.08
N ASP A 153 -12.09 -0.24 8.82
CA ASP A 153 -12.98 -1.24 8.24
C ASP A 153 -12.69 -1.44 6.75
N VAL A 154 -12.06 -2.56 6.40
CA VAL A 154 -11.75 -2.93 5.02
C VAL A 154 -13.01 -3.22 4.22
N ARG A 155 -14.03 -3.81 4.85
CA ARG A 155 -15.30 -4.14 4.19
C ARG A 155 -16.04 -2.87 3.81
N ALA A 156 -16.13 -1.89 4.71
CA ALA A 156 -16.74 -0.60 4.40
C ALA A 156 -16.02 0.11 3.24
N ALA A 157 -14.68 0.03 3.18
CA ALA A 157 -13.91 0.56 2.06
C ALA A 157 -14.21 -0.16 0.73
N ILE A 158 -14.33 -1.49 0.74
CA ILE A 158 -14.75 -2.28 -0.43
C ILE A 158 -16.15 -1.84 -0.90
N GLU A 159 -17.11 -1.72 0.02
CA GLU A 159 -18.48 -1.30 -0.31
C GLU A 159 -18.51 0.10 -0.93
N LEU A 160 -17.72 1.04 -0.39
CA LEU A 160 -17.54 2.37 -0.97
C LEU A 160 -16.97 2.31 -2.40
N ALA A 161 -15.91 1.53 -2.60
CA ALA A 161 -15.25 1.38 -3.90
C ALA A 161 -16.22 0.83 -4.96
N LEU A 162 -16.96 -0.23 -4.63
CA LEU A 162 -17.92 -0.84 -5.53
C LEU A 162 -19.08 0.11 -5.86
N LYS A 163 -19.60 0.84 -4.86
CA LYS A 163 -20.64 1.85 -5.07
C LYS A 163 -20.17 2.92 -6.06
N LEU A 164 -18.94 3.42 -5.92
CA LEU A 164 -18.40 4.43 -6.83
C LEU A 164 -18.19 3.88 -8.24
N ALA A 165 -17.71 2.64 -8.35
CA ALA A 165 -17.45 1.99 -9.63
C ALA A 165 -18.75 1.61 -10.39
N SER A 166 -19.84 1.34 -9.67
CA SER A 166 -21.14 0.96 -10.25
C SER A 166 -22.06 2.13 -10.59
N SER A 167 -21.71 3.35 -10.16
CA SER A 167 -22.52 4.58 -10.30
C SER A 167 -22.06 5.51 -11.43
N GLN A 168 -20.91 5.22 -12.04
CA GLN A 168 -20.45 5.81 -13.29
C GLN A 168 -20.78 4.86 -14.44
#